data_AF-A0A2T4BP29-F1
#
_entry.id   AF-A0A2T4BP29-F1
#
_cell.length_a   1.000
_cell.length_b   1.000
_cell.length_c   1.000
_cell.angle_alpha   90.00
_cell.angle_beta   90.00
_cell.angle_gamma   90.00
#
_symmetry.space_group_name_H-M   'P 1'
#
loop_
_entity.id
_entity.type
_entity.pdbx_description
1 polymer ?
#
loop_
_entity_poly.entity_id
_entity_poly.type
_entity_poly.pdbx_seq_one_letter_code
_entity_poly.pdbx_strand_id
1 'polypeptide(L)' 'TLTNFLLMLSFYIVSADSSLYIKDSIFIAIYINNLLLVRKNKSKIIEIKDALYS' A
#
# COMPACT_ATOMS: atom_id res chain seq x y z
N THR A 1 9.79 0.00 11.44
CA THR A 1 9.60 -0.44 10.03
C THR A 1 8.55 0.45 9.38
N LEU A 2 8.52 0.55 8.04
CA LEU A 2 7.51 1.34 7.33
C LEU A 2 6.07 0.89 7.67
N THR A 3 5.87 -0.42 7.87
CA THR A 3 4.62 -1.00 8.40
C THR A 3 4.22 -0.40 9.75
N ASN A 4 5.13 -0.35 10.74
CA ASN A 4 4.81 0.23 12.06
C ASN A 4 4.49 1.73 11.97
N PHE A 5 5.16 2.45 11.07
CA PHE A 5 4.87 3.86 10.81
C PHE A 5 3.45 4.04 10.24
N LEU A 6 3.04 3.21 9.27
CA LEU A 6 1.67 3.25 8.72
C LEU A 6 0.61 2.90 9.77
N LEU A 7 0.86 1.87 10.58
CA LEU A 7 -0.06 1.50 11.68
C LEU A 7 -0.20 2.64 12.71
N MET A 8 0.90 3.32 13.06
CA MET A 8 0.86 4.49 13.95
C MET A 8 0.05 5.65 13.35
N LEU A 9 0.06 5.81 12.03
CA LEU A 9 -0.78 6.77 11.31
C LEU A 9 -2.23 6.31 11.12
N SER A 10 -2.64 5.19 11.74
CA SER A 10 -3.98 4.62 11.65
C SER A 10 -4.34 4.07 10.27
N PHE A 11 -3.35 3.64 9.49
CA PHE A 11 -3.61 2.82 8.32
C PHE A 11 -3.84 1.37 8.73
N TYR A 12 -4.84 0.73 8.13
CA TYR A 12 -5.17 -0.68 8.39
C TYR A 12 -4.66 -1.56 7.25
N ILE A 13 -4.19 -2.76 7.56
CA ILE A 13 -3.78 -3.73 6.54
C ILE A 13 -5.03 -4.29 5.85
N VAL A 14 -5.08 -4.17 4.53
CA VAL A 14 -6.11 -4.79 3.68
C VAL A 14 -5.65 -6.15 3.17
N SER A 15 -4.36 -6.30 2.88
CA SER A 15 -3.75 -7.56 2.45
C SER A 15 -2.27 -7.55 2.80
N ALA A 16 -1.85 -8.52 3.63
CA ALA A 16 -0.46 -8.67 4.06
C ALA A 16 0.43 -9.14 2.91
N ASP A 17 -0.02 -10.12 2.12
CA ASP A 17 0.69 -10.59 0.91
C ASP A 17 0.91 -9.46 -0.08
N SER A 18 -0.07 -8.55 -0.16
CA SER A 18 0.01 -7.40 -1.02
C SER A 18 0.69 -6.17 -0.39
N SER A 19 1.14 -6.23 0.87
CA SER A 19 1.63 -5.05 1.61
C SER A 19 0.72 -3.82 1.39
N LEU A 20 -0.59 -4.05 1.39
CA LEU A 20 -1.62 -3.07 1.03
C LEU A 20 -2.32 -2.58 2.29
N TYR A 21 -2.40 -1.27 2.42
CA TYR A 21 -2.95 -0.55 3.57
C TYR A 21 -4.02 0.44 3.11
N ILE A 22 -4.93 0.83 4.01
CA ILE A 22 -5.97 1.83 3.73
C ILE A 22 -6.20 2.77 4.92
N LYS A 23 -6.50 4.03 4.64
CA LYS A 23 -7.08 5.01 5.57
C LYS A 23 -7.86 6.06 4.78
N ASP A 24 -9.06 6.45 5.21
CA ASP A 24 -9.84 7.53 4.58
C ASP A 24 -9.98 7.37 3.04
N SER A 25 -10.23 6.14 2.58
CA SER A 25 -10.28 5.76 1.15
C SER A 25 -8.99 5.97 0.35
N ILE A 26 -7.88 6.26 1.01
CA ILE A 26 -6.53 6.28 0.44
C ILE A 26 -5.91 4.91 0.65
N PHE A 27 -5.58 4.24 -0.44
CA PHE A 27 -4.83 3.01 -0.45
C PHE A 27 -3.34 3.31 -0.54
N ILE A 28 -2.56 2.55 0.21
CA ILE A 28 -1.11 2.60 0.22
C ILE A 28 -0.59 1.19 -0.06
N ALA A 29 0.32 1.04 -1.01
CA ALA A 29 1.03 -0.21 -1.24
C ALA A 29 2.53 0.01 -1.05
N ILE A 30 3.17 -0.87 -0.27
CA ILE A 30 4.62 -0.88 -0.13
C ILE A 30 5.18 -1.85 -1.17
N TYR A 31 6.03 -1.34 -2.06
CA TYR A 31 6.77 -2.11 -3.05
C TYR A 31 8.24 -2.30 -2.59
N ILE A 32 8.98 -3.19 -3.27
CA ILE A 32 10.40 -3.47 -3.03
C ILE A 32 11.20 -2.16 -2.96
N ASN A 33 12.26 -2.13 -2.14
CA ASN A 33 13.07 -0.94 -1.86
C ASN A 33 12.33 0.20 -1.15
N ASN A 34 11.25 -0.09 -0.42
CA ASN A 34 10.44 0.88 0.33
C ASN A 34 9.77 1.95 -0.54
N LEU A 35 9.49 1.66 -1.82
CA LEU A 35 8.68 2.55 -2.64
C LEU A 35 7.23 2.54 -2.11
N LEU A 36 6.74 3.73 -1.77
CA LEU A 36 5.38 3.94 -1.27
C LEU A 36 4.47 4.39 -2.42
N LEU A 37 3.54 3.54 -2.82
CA LEU A 37 2.48 3.90 -3.77
C LEU A 37 1.28 4.41 -2.97
N VAL A 38 0.68 5.52 -3.38
CA VAL A 38 -0.47 6.13 -2.70
C VAL A 38 -1.54 6.49 -3.71
N ARG A 39 -2.76 5.97 -3.55
CA ARG A 39 -3.87 6.23 -4.49
C ARG A 39 -5.23 6.06 -3.84
N LYS A 40 -6.22 6.85 -4.26
CA LYS A 40 -7.62 6.68 -3.80
C LYS A 40 -8.35 5.49 -4.40
N ASN A 41 -7.82 4.88 -5.46
CA ASN A 41 -8.47 3.78 -6.16
C ASN A 41 -7.67 2.48 -5.97
N LYS A 42 -8.31 1.48 -5.35
CA LYS A 42 -7.75 0.15 -5.05
C LYS A 42 -7.26 -0.60 -6.30
N SER A 43 -8.07 -0.68 -7.35
CA SER A 43 -7.71 -1.40 -8.59
C SER A 43 -6.44 -0.80 -9.18
N LYS A 44 -6.44 0.53 -9.29
CA LYS A 44 -5.36 1.29 -9.88
C LYS A 44 -4.05 1.27 -9.08
N ILE A 45 -4.07 1.04 -7.77
CA ILE A 45 -2.83 0.85 -6.98
C ILE A 45 -2.30 -0.57 -7.12
N ILE A 46 -3.20 -1.57 -7.22
CA ILE A 46 -2.84 -2.96 -7.50
C ILE A 46 -2.22 -3.06 -8.89
N GLU A 47 -2.83 -2.47 -9.92
CA GLU A 47 -2.31 -2.43 -11.29
C GLU A 47 -0.88 -1.85 -11.36
N ILE A 48 -0.63 -0.71 -10.69
CA ILE A 48 0.72 -0.13 -10.65
C ILE A 48 1.69 -1.09 -9.95
N LYS A 49 1.26 -1.64 -8.81
CA LYS A 49 2.10 -2.54 -8.03
C LYS A 49 2.48 -3.76 -8.86
N ASP A 50 1.53 -4.41 -9.50
CA ASP A 50 1.74 -5.60 -10.33
C ASP A 50 2.63 -5.31 -11.54
N ALA A 51 2.44 -4.14 -12.18
CA ALA A 51 3.30 -3.69 -13.28
C ALA A 51 4.75 -3.48 -12.86
N LEU A 52 5.01 -3.13 -11.59
CA LEU A 52 6.38 -3.00 -11.06
C LEU A 52 7.00 -4.37 -10.71
N TYR A 53 6.23 -5.43 -10.49
CA TYR A 53 6.73 -6.80 -10.24
C TYR A 53 7.07 -7.58 -11.53
N SER A 54 6.72 -7.03 -12.70
CA SER A 54 7.00 -7.62 -14.02
C SER A 54 8.42 -7.33 -14.49
#